data_AF-A0A2E5V9W6-F1
#
_entry.id   AF-A0A2E5V9W6-F1
#
_cell.length_a   1.000
_cell.length_b   1.000
_cell.length_c   1.000
_cell.angle_alpha   90.00
_cell.angle_beta   90.00
_cell.angle_gamma   90.00
#
_symmetry.space_group_name_H-M   'P 1'
#
loop_
_entity.id
_entity.type
_entity.pdbx_description
1 polymer ?
#
loop_
_entity_poly.entity_id
_entity_poly.type
_entity_poly.pdbx_seq_one_letter_code
_entity_poly.pdbx_strand_id
1 'polypeptide(L)'
;MLNLLSLFKISLNDNALRHWKLQRLSAIFLFFLVFPFSIIIIVNLGDFSYELVESLLKRPIIFLYFIFFVALACFHSKLGIEIIIEDYISNEVIQPLMLRLSLLVHCSAVIVGFFSLCFIFFGPN
;
A
#
# COMPACT_ATOMS: atom_id res chain seq x y z
N MET A 1 -2.14 19.94 -22.98
CA MET A 1 -3.27 19.45 -22.16
C MET A 1 -2.92 18.05 -21.70
N LEU A 2 -2.61 17.84 -20.42
CA LEU A 2 -2.27 16.53 -19.87
C LEU A 2 -3.44 15.57 -20.15
N ASN A 3 -3.20 14.56 -20.99
CA ASN A 3 -4.23 13.61 -21.32
C ASN A 3 -4.44 12.71 -20.09
N LEU A 4 -5.64 12.72 -19.50
CA LEU A 4 -5.94 11.82 -18.39
C LEU A 4 -5.66 10.35 -18.76
N LEU A 5 -5.80 10.00 -20.05
CA LEU A 5 -5.47 8.68 -20.59
C LEU A 5 -3.97 8.36 -20.57
N SER A 6 -3.07 9.36 -20.55
CA SER A 6 -1.62 9.11 -20.45
C SER A 6 -1.18 8.73 -19.05
N LEU A 7 -1.99 9.00 -18.00
CA LEU A 7 -1.77 8.43 -16.66
C LEU A 7 -2.02 6.92 -16.63
N PHE A 8 -2.77 6.38 -17.60
CA PHE A 8 -3.16 4.97 -17.68
C PHE A 8 -2.45 4.20 -18.79
N LYS A 9 -1.66 4.86 -19.63
CA LYS A 9 -0.92 4.22 -20.72
C LYS A 9 0.52 3.95 -20.29
N ILE A 10 0.71 2.87 -19.54
CA ILE A 10 2.04 2.39 -19.17
C ILE A 10 2.69 1.79 -20.45
N SER A 11 3.37 2.65 -21.22
CA SER A 11 4.25 2.31 -22.35
C SER A 11 5.31 1.24 -22.02
N LEU A 12 5.23 0.06 -22.64
CA LEU A 12 5.84 -1.18 -22.16
C LEU A 12 7.38 -1.29 -22.21
N ASN A 13 8.14 -0.38 -22.86
CA ASN A 13 9.60 -0.61 -23.03
C ASN A 13 10.51 0.10 -22.00
N ASP A 14 10.23 1.37 -21.65
CA ASP A 14 10.94 2.06 -20.54
C ASP A 14 10.27 1.79 -19.18
N ASN A 15 9.05 1.27 -19.19
CA ASN A 15 8.28 1.05 -17.97
C ASN A 15 8.59 -0.27 -17.28
N ALA A 16 8.94 -1.35 -18.00
CA ALA A 16 9.21 -2.65 -17.37
C ALA A 16 10.43 -2.62 -16.44
N LEU A 17 11.55 -2.02 -16.86
CA LEU A 17 12.73 -1.86 -16.01
C LEU A 17 12.44 -0.93 -14.81
N ARG A 18 11.71 0.16 -15.04
CA ARG A 18 11.30 1.06 -13.95
C ARG A 18 10.39 0.35 -12.95
N HIS A 19 9.40 -0.39 -13.44
CA HIS A 19 8.48 -1.20 -12.66
C HIS A 19 9.22 -2.24 -11.81
N TRP A 20 10.15 -2.97 -12.44
CA TRP A 20 11.03 -3.91 -11.77
C TRP A 20 11.82 -3.24 -10.65
N LYS A 21 12.45 -2.09 -10.92
CA LYS A 21 13.23 -1.33 -9.90
C LYS A 21 12.34 -0.88 -8.75
N LEU A 22 11.16 -0.33 -9.05
CA LEU A 22 10.21 0.14 -8.04
C LEU A 22 9.71 -1.00 -7.15
N GLN A 23 9.49 -2.21 -7.68
CA GLN A 23 9.17 -3.39 -6.87
C GLN A 23 10.28 -3.73 -5.86
N ARG A 24 11.55 -3.69 -6.27
CA ARG A 24 12.68 -4.01 -5.37
C ARG A 24 12.89 -2.91 -4.34
N LEU A 25 12.86 -1.64 -4.75
CA LEU A 25 12.97 -0.53 -3.81
C LEU A 25 11.85 -0.58 -2.77
N SER A 26 10.60 -0.71 -3.20
CA SER A 26 9.47 -0.79 -2.27
C SER A 26 9.55 -2.01 -1.35
N ALA A 27 10.01 -3.17 -1.83
CA ALA A 27 10.25 -4.35 -0.99
C ALA A 27 11.32 -4.09 0.08
N ILE A 28 12.43 -3.44 -0.28
CA ILE A 28 13.50 -3.09 0.67
C ILE A 28 12.96 -2.14 1.75
N PHE A 29 12.26 -1.08 1.35
CA PHE A 29 11.66 -0.15 2.31
C PHE A 29 10.62 -0.84 3.20
N LEU A 30 9.77 -1.71 2.64
CA LEU A 30 8.79 -2.48 3.42
C LEU A 30 9.45 -3.45 4.38
N PHE A 31 10.55 -4.10 3.99
CA PHE A 31 11.29 -5.01 4.86
C PHE A 31 11.77 -4.27 6.12
N PHE A 32 12.42 -3.12 5.95
CA PHE A 32 12.90 -2.31 7.07
C PHE A 32 11.79 -1.64 7.86
N LEU A 33 10.65 -1.36 7.22
CA LEU A 33 9.49 -0.83 7.92
C LEU A 33 8.83 -1.92 8.76
N VAL A 34 8.49 -3.06 8.17
CA VAL A 34 7.73 -4.12 8.84
C VAL A 34 8.56 -4.85 9.86
N PHE A 35 9.74 -5.37 9.49
CA PHE A 35 10.45 -6.37 10.30
C PHE A 35 10.81 -5.87 11.72
N PRO A 36 11.57 -4.79 11.90
CA PRO A 36 11.93 -4.33 13.26
C PRO A 36 10.73 -3.82 14.05
N PHE A 37 9.84 -3.04 13.44
CA PHE A 37 8.74 -2.40 14.17
C PHE A 37 7.63 -3.38 14.56
N SER A 38 7.23 -4.27 13.66
CA SER A 38 6.18 -5.26 13.97
C SER A 38 6.64 -6.23 15.05
N ILE A 39 7.90 -6.67 15.03
CA ILE A 39 8.47 -7.51 16.09
C ILE A 39 8.44 -6.78 17.43
N ILE A 40 8.87 -5.52 17.49
CA ILE A 40 8.85 -4.73 18.73
C ILE A 40 7.41 -4.56 19.24
N ILE A 41 6.46 -4.23 18.37
CA ILE A 41 5.06 -4.04 18.77
C ILE A 41 4.45 -5.35 19.29
N ILE A 42 4.58 -6.44 18.53
CA ILE A 42 3.96 -7.73 18.85
C ILE A 42 4.54 -8.33 20.14
N VAL A 43 5.85 -8.25 20.33
CA VAL A 43 6.52 -8.83 21.51
C VAL A 43 6.23 -8.03 22.79
N ASN A 44 6.03 -6.71 22.70
CA ASN A 44 5.86 -5.86 23.88
C ASN A 44 4.41 -5.58 24.29
N LEU A 45 3.42 -5.84 23.44
CA LEU A 45 2.02 -5.52 23.75
C LEU A 45 1.41 -6.45 24.83
N GLY A 46 1.83 -7.72 24.90
CA GLY A 46 1.34 -8.68 25.91
C GLY A 46 -0.09 -9.19 25.66
N ASP A 47 -1.02 -8.30 25.30
CA ASP A 47 -2.35 -8.61 24.75
C ASP A 47 -2.67 -7.74 23.52
N PHE A 48 -3.82 -7.96 22.89
CA PHE A 48 -4.27 -7.19 21.72
C PHE A 48 -5.67 -6.61 21.95
N SER A 49 -5.95 -6.16 23.18
CA SER A 49 -7.19 -5.48 23.51
C SER A 49 -7.37 -4.21 22.68
N TYR A 50 -8.63 -3.83 22.46
CA TYR A 50 -8.97 -2.67 21.65
C TYR A 50 -8.34 -1.39 22.23
N GLU A 51 -8.44 -1.22 23.54
CA GLU A 51 -7.96 -0.06 24.30
C GLU A 51 -6.43 0.08 24.18
N LEU A 52 -5.71 -1.05 24.24
CA LEU A 52 -4.26 -1.08 24.11
C LEU A 52 -3.82 -0.69 22.70
N VAL A 53 -4.46 -1.26 21.66
CA VAL A 53 -4.14 -0.94 20.26
C VAL A 53 -4.49 0.50 19.93
N GLU A 54 -5.64 0.99 20.41
CA GLU A 54 -6.07 2.37 20.23
C GLU A 54 -5.06 3.35 20.87
N SER A 55 -4.68 3.10 22.12
CA SER A 55 -3.70 3.95 22.83
C SER A 55 -2.32 3.93 22.15
N LEU A 56 -1.91 2.80 21.57
CA LEU A 56 -0.69 2.70 20.78
C LEU A 56 -0.77 3.53 19.50
N LEU A 57 -1.87 3.41 18.75
CA LEU A 57 -2.09 4.15 17.50
C LEU A 57 -2.21 5.66 17.71
N LYS A 58 -2.65 6.11 18.90
CA LYS A 58 -2.64 7.53 19.31
C LYS A 58 -1.24 8.11 19.54
N ARG A 59 -0.17 7.29 19.53
CA ARG A 59 1.22 7.78 19.61
C ARG A 59 1.68 8.31 18.25
N PRO A 60 2.18 9.56 18.13
CA PRO A 60 2.50 10.19 16.84
C PRO A 60 3.44 9.38 15.94
N ILE A 61 4.47 8.75 16.53
CA ILE A 61 5.44 7.94 15.78
C ILE A 61 4.77 6.68 15.20
N ILE A 62 3.87 6.04 15.96
CA ILE A 62 3.16 4.84 15.52
C ILE A 62 2.12 5.19 14.45
N PHE A 63 1.39 6.28 14.65
CA PHE A 63 0.47 6.83 13.65
C PHE A 63 1.17 7.08 12.31
N LEU A 64 2.30 7.81 12.32
CA LEU A 64 3.08 8.07 11.11
C LEU A 64 3.60 6.79 10.48
N TYR A 65 4.10 5.86 11.30
CA TYR A 65 4.54 4.53 10.85
C TYR A 65 3.44 3.82 10.05
N PHE A 66 2.20 3.78 10.57
CA PHE A 66 1.10 3.09 9.88
C PHE A 66 0.63 3.83 8.63
N ILE A 67 0.71 5.16 8.58
CA ILE A 67 0.48 5.92 7.34
C ILE A 67 1.47 5.50 6.25
N PHE A 68 2.77 5.48 6.57
CA PHE A 68 3.80 5.04 5.62
C PHE A 68 3.62 3.59 5.23
N PHE A 69 3.28 2.73 6.18
CA PHE A 69 3.04 1.31 5.93
C PHE A 69 1.89 1.10 4.96
N VAL A 70 0.72 1.70 5.21
CA VAL A 70 -0.45 1.57 4.32
C VAL A 70 -0.12 2.04 2.92
N ALA A 71 0.50 3.22 2.77
CA ALA A 71 0.85 3.77 1.47
C ALA A 71 1.84 2.87 0.72
N LEU A 72 2.92 2.45 1.37
CA LEU A 72 3.99 1.68 0.75
C LEU A 72 3.58 0.23 0.47
N ALA A 73 2.80 -0.39 1.36
CA ALA A 73 2.28 -1.74 1.17
C ALA A 73 1.29 -1.79 0.01
N CYS A 74 0.36 -0.82 -0.07
CA CYS A 74 -0.55 -0.72 -1.20
C CYS A 74 0.20 -0.46 -2.51
N PHE A 75 1.22 0.41 -2.50
CA PHE A 75 2.05 0.65 -3.66
C PHE A 75 2.76 -0.63 -4.13
N HIS A 76 3.43 -1.34 -3.23
CA HIS A 76 4.13 -2.59 -3.56
C HIS A 76 3.17 -3.67 -4.08
N SER A 77 2.04 -3.86 -3.39
CA SER A 77 0.98 -4.80 -3.78
C SER A 77 0.45 -4.49 -5.17
N LYS A 78 0.16 -3.22 -5.47
CA LYS A 78 -0.30 -2.78 -6.78
C LYS A 78 0.67 -3.18 -7.87
N LEU A 79 1.97 -2.92 -7.69
CA LEU A 79 2.99 -3.30 -8.68
C LEU A 79 3.06 -4.82 -8.86
N GLY A 80 2.90 -5.60 -7.79
CA GLY A 80 2.92 -7.07 -7.85
C GLY A 80 1.72 -7.63 -8.59
N ILE A 81 0.52 -7.16 -8.27
CA ILE A 81 -0.73 -7.60 -8.91
C ILE A 81 -0.74 -7.25 -10.40
N GLU A 82 -0.15 -6.12 -10.83
CA GLU A 82 -0.04 -5.79 -12.25
C GLU A 82 0.73 -6.87 -13.03
N ILE A 83 1.86 -7.37 -12.50
CA ILE A 83 2.60 -8.46 -13.16
C ILE A 83 1.75 -9.73 -13.23
N ILE A 84 1.06 -10.09 -12.14
CA ILE A 84 0.18 -11.27 -12.13
C ILE A 84 -0.92 -11.12 -13.20
N ILE A 85 -1.54 -9.94 -13.32
CA ILE A 85 -2.57 -9.70 -14.33
C ILE A 85 -1.99 -9.82 -15.75
N GLU A 86 -0.82 -9.22 -15.99
CA GLU A 86 -0.14 -9.25 -17.29
C GLU A 86 0.26 -10.68 -17.69
N ASP A 87 0.70 -11.50 -16.74
CA ASP A 87 1.16 -12.87 -16.99
C ASP A 87 0.00 -13.87 -17.17
N TYR A 88 -1.13 -13.67 -16.47
CA TYR A 88 -2.20 -14.68 -16.42
C TYR A 88 -3.48 -14.30 -17.19
N ILE A 89 -3.67 -13.05 -17.58
CA ILE A 89 -4.86 -12.61 -18.32
C ILE A 89 -4.47 -12.18 -19.72
N SER A 90 -4.70 -13.05 -20.72
CA SER A 90 -4.37 -12.80 -22.13
C SER A 90 -5.48 -12.11 -22.92
N ASN A 91 -6.68 -11.98 -22.35
CA ASN A 91 -7.81 -11.34 -23.03
C ASN A 91 -7.61 -9.81 -23.11
N GLU A 92 -7.60 -9.27 -24.34
CA GLU A 92 -7.28 -7.87 -24.64
C GLU A 92 -8.26 -6.85 -24.04
N VAL A 93 -9.48 -7.27 -23.68
CA VAL A 93 -10.50 -6.40 -23.06
C VAL A 93 -10.48 -6.53 -21.53
N ILE A 94 -10.35 -7.75 -21.02
CA ILE A 94 -10.42 -8.03 -19.57
C ILE A 94 -9.13 -7.58 -18.87
N GLN A 95 -7.96 -7.81 -19.46
CA GLN A 95 -6.68 -7.44 -18.85
C GLN A 95 -6.60 -5.95 -18.45
N PRO A 96 -6.83 -4.97 -19.36
CA PRO A 96 -6.78 -3.56 -18.99
C PRO A 96 -7.89 -3.14 -18.01
N LEU A 97 -9.05 -3.82 -18.03
CA LEU A 97 -10.10 -3.59 -17.03
C LEU A 97 -9.63 -4.01 -15.63
N MET A 98 -8.99 -5.17 -15.51
CA MET A 98 -8.46 -5.68 -14.25
C MET A 98 -7.33 -4.79 -13.70
N LEU A 99 -6.45 -4.27 -14.57
CA LEU A 99 -5.42 -3.31 -14.16
C LEU A 99 -6.03 -2.04 -13.56
N ARG A 100 -7.10 -1.51 -14.18
CA ARG A 100 -7.82 -0.32 -13.65
C ARG A 100 -8.53 -0.61 -12.34
N LEU A 101 -9.18 -1.77 -12.23
CA LEU A 101 -9.83 -2.19 -10.99
C LEU A 101 -8.80 -2.37 -9.87
N SER A 102 -7.64 -2.97 -10.14
CA SER A 102 -6.53 -3.08 -9.20
C SER A 102 -6.12 -1.69 -8.69
N LEU A 103 -5.91 -0.72 -9.59
CA LEU A 103 -5.58 0.65 -9.19
C LEU A 103 -6.67 1.27 -8.30
N LEU A 104 -7.94 1.14 -8.66
CA LEU A 104 -9.06 1.66 -7.86
C LEU A 104 -9.08 1.05 -6.45
N VAL A 105 -8.95 -0.28 -6.34
CA VAL A 105 -8.93 -0.98 -5.06
C VAL A 105 -7.78 -0.50 -4.17
N HIS A 106 -6.57 -0.37 -4.72
CA HIS A 106 -5.43 0.11 -3.94
C HIS A 106 -5.57 1.58 -3.53
N CYS A 107 -6.08 2.45 -4.42
CA CYS A 107 -6.37 3.84 -4.06
C CYS A 107 -7.42 3.92 -2.94
N SER A 108 -8.50 3.14 -3.03
CA SER A 108 -9.52 3.05 -1.99
C SER A 108 -8.94 2.55 -0.67
N ALA A 109 -8.09 1.52 -0.69
CA ALA A 109 -7.44 0.99 0.50
C ALA A 109 -6.54 2.05 1.18
N VAL A 110 -5.77 2.82 0.41
CA VAL A 110 -4.97 3.93 0.95
C VAL A 110 -5.85 5.01 1.58
N ILE A 111 -6.93 5.40 0.90
CA ILE A 111 -7.86 6.42 1.41
C ILE A 111 -8.53 5.96 2.69
N VAL A 112 -9.13 4.78 2.69
CA VAL A 112 -9.80 4.22 3.88
C VAL A 112 -8.80 4.06 5.02
N GLY A 113 -7.63 3.46 4.77
CA GLY A 113 -6.60 3.29 5.80
C GLY A 113 -6.12 4.62 6.39
N PHE A 114 -5.88 5.62 5.55
CA PHE A 114 -5.51 6.97 6.01
C PHE A 114 -6.59 7.60 6.88
N PHE A 115 -7.85 7.59 6.44
CA PHE A 115 -8.95 8.16 7.22
C PHE A 115 -9.16 7.39 8.52
N SER A 116 -9.14 6.06 8.51
CA SER A 116 -9.24 5.24 9.72
C SER A 116 -8.17 5.60 10.75
N LEU A 117 -6.91 5.75 10.31
CA LEU A 117 -5.81 6.16 11.21
C LEU A 117 -6.02 7.57 11.76
N CYS A 118 -6.46 8.52 10.94
CA CYS A 118 -6.78 9.87 11.38
C CYS A 118 -7.92 9.88 12.40
N PHE A 119 -8.98 9.11 12.16
CA PHE A 119 -10.11 8.98 13.08
C PHE A 119 -9.67 8.41 14.44
N ILE A 120 -8.79 7.42 14.46
CA ILE A 120 -8.25 6.86 15.70
C ILE A 120 -7.35 7.89 16.42
N PHE A 121 -6.46 8.56 15.68
CA PHE A 121 -5.47 9.46 16.27
C PHE A 121 -6.09 10.75 16.83
N PHE A 122 -7.08 11.33 16.13
CA PHE A 122 -7.75 12.57 16.55
C PHE A 122 -9.08 12.32 17.28
N GLY A 123 -9.54 11.07 17.36
CA GLY A 123 -10.77 10.70 18.05
C GLY A 123 -10.67 10.90 19.56
N PRO A 124 -11.80 11.12 20.25
CA PRO A 124 -11.83 11.21 21.71
C PRO A 124 -11.30 9.91 22.35
N ASN A 125 -10.84 10.00 23.60
CA ASN A 125 -10.52 8.83 24.44
C ASN A 125 -11.76 8.30 25.13
#